data_AF-A0ABD7Q989-F1
#
_entry.id   AF-A0ABD7Q989-F1
#
_cell.length_a   1.000
_cell.length_b   1.000
_cell.length_c   1.000
_cell.angle_alpha   90.00
_cell.angle_beta   90.00
_cell.angle_gamma   90.00
#
_symmetry.space_group_name_H-M   'P 1'
#
loop_
_entity.id
_entity.type
_entity.pdbx_description
1 polymer ?
#
loop_
_entity_poly.entity_id
_entity_poly.type
_entity_poly.pdbx_seq_one_letter_code
_entity_poly.pdbx_strand_id
1 'polypeptide(L)'
;MKIKTSIILSLTIVAIVIGSYLAILVYFSWPIEELSIRQAALLGDSFGIVNSLFSGLAFAGVIITIALQRQELNESRAVFKSQKFEDAFYRLLDFYKENLNDITDYNGDVSPLKGIGVLSSQIKKVSPAIRQYSGAYSLDYEVEEINTQLLFAEINKNIIHQSRYLGTLENILYLIVNELENNRDRHFYLKILSSQLTIHEVRYVFYRCLVSKTESSLVKLINDSKLIESRVSESGINGRLIDLYNKNHGTELHFYMPGD
;
A
#
# COMPACT_ATOMS: atom_id res chain seq x y z
N MET A 1 -30.42 5.83 18.78
CA MET A 1 -31.82 5.87 19.26
C MET A 1 -32.68 4.74 18.66
N LYS A 2 -32.71 4.55 17.34
CA LYS A 2 -33.56 3.54 16.66
C LYS A 2 -33.34 2.08 17.10
N ILE A 3 -32.08 1.65 17.32
CA ILE A 3 -31.75 0.27 17.75
C ILE A 3 -32.30 -0.05 19.15
N LYS A 4 -32.13 0.85 20.12
CA LYS A 4 -32.63 0.66 21.50
C LYS A 4 -34.16 0.54 21.52
N THR A 5 -34.86 1.39 20.76
CA THR A 5 -36.32 1.32 20.65
C THR A 5 -36.80 0.02 20.01
N SER A 6 -36.09 -0.49 18.98
CA SER A 6 -36.44 -1.75 18.31
C SER A 6 -36.24 -2.99 19.17
N ILE A 7 -35.19 -3.01 20.00
CA ILE A 7 -34.91 -4.10 20.95
C ILE A 7 -35.94 -4.12 22.08
N ILE A 8 -36.30 -2.96 22.61
CA ILE A 8 -37.35 -2.86 23.64
C ILE A 8 -38.68 -3.35 23.06
N LEU A 9 -39.03 -2.93 21.85
CA LEU A 9 -40.26 -3.37 21.18
C LEU A 9 -40.32 -4.89 20.99
N SER A 10 -39.23 -5.53 20.55
CA SER A 10 -39.20 -6.99 20.35
C SER A 10 -39.31 -7.75 21.67
N LEU A 11 -38.65 -7.29 22.73
CA LEU A 11 -38.76 -7.87 24.08
C LEU A 11 -40.18 -7.75 24.63
N THR A 12 -40.83 -6.60 24.44
CA THR A 12 -42.22 -6.39 24.86
C THR A 12 -43.18 -7.32 24.12
N ILE A 13 -43.00 -7.52 22.80
CA ILE A 13 -43.83 -8.43 22.02
C ILE A 13 -43.66 -9.88 22.51
N VAL A 14 -42.42 -10.33 22.73
CA VAL A 14 -42.16 -11.68 23.26
C VAL A 14 -42.80 -11.88 24.64
N ALA A 15 -42.70 -10.88 25.52
CA ALA A 15 -43.33 -10.92 26.84
C ALA A 15 -44.87 -10.98 26.77
N ILE A 16 -45.49 -10.23 25.86
CA ILE A 16 -46.95 -10.27 25.64
C ILE A 16 -47.38 -11.63 25.10
N VAL A 17 -46.66 -12.19 24.12
CA VAL A 17 -46.98 -13.51 23.54
C VAL A 17 -46.91 -14.59 24.61
N ILE A 18 -45.84 -14.63 25.41
CA ILE A 18 -45.69 -15.61 26.49
C ILE A 18 -46.75 -15.39 27.58
N GLY A 19 -46.97 -14.15 28.01
CA GLY A 19 -47.97 -13.81 29.03
C GLY A 19 -49.38 -14.18 28.60
N SER A 20 -49.74 -13.94 27.33
CA SER A 20 -51.04 -14.32 26.78
C SER A 20 -51.23 -15.83 26.70
N TYR A 21 -50.18 -16.58 26.31
CA TYR A 21 -50.20 -18.04 26.28
C TYR A 21 -50.37 -18.63 27.69
N LEU A 22 -49.64 -18.10 28.68
CA LEU A 22 -49.78 -18.52 30.07
C LEU A 22 -51.17 -18.19 30.65
N ALA A 23 -51.73 -17.02 30.31
CA ALA A 23 -53.08 -16.63 30.74
C ALA A 23 -54.15 -17.56 30.16
N ILE A 24 -54.02 -17.97 28.88
CA ILE A 24 -54.91 -18.94 28.24
C ILE A 24 -54.82 -20.31 28.94
N LEU A 25 -53.60 -20.78 29.26
CA LEU A 25 -53.41 -22.03 30.00
C LEU A 25 -54.10 -21.98 31.37
N VAL A 26 -53.96 -20.88 32.12
CA VAL A 26 -54.60 -20.71 33.44
C VAL A 26 -56.12 -20.67 33.30
N TYR A 27 -56.65 -19.95 32.31
CA TYR A 27 -58.10 -19.81 32.09
C TYR A 27 -58.77 -21.16 31.78
N PHE A 28 -58.17 -21.98 30.93
CA PHE A 28 -58.72 -23.31 30.58
C PHE A 28 -58.54 -24.35 31.68
N SER A 29 -57.61 -24.13 32.61
CA SER A 29 -57.28 -25.10 33.67
C SER A 29 -58.00 -24.82 34.99
N TRP A 30 -58.86 -23.79 35.05
CA TRP A 30 -59.58 -23.39 36.25
C TRP A 30 -61.08 -23.74 36.17
N PRO A 31 -61.72 -24.29 37.23
CA PRO A 31 -61.17 -24.61 38.55
C PRO A 31 -60.53 -26.00 38.60
N ILE A 32 -59.47 -26.14 39.39
CA ILE A 32 -58.77 -27.42 39.58
C ILE A 32 -59.53 -28.22 40.65
N GLU A 33 -60.37 -29.16 40.25
CA GLU A 33 -61.22 -29.93 41.17
C GLU A 33 -60.50 -31.13 41.83
N GLU A 34 -59.42 -31.66 41.24
CA GLU A 34 -58.58 -32.72 41.84
C GLU A 34 -57.09 -32.55 41.49
N LEU A 35 -56.23 -32.37 42.50
CA LEU A 35 -54.77 -32.38 42.31
C LEU A 35 -54.24 -33.81 42.06
N SER A 36 -54.51 -34.35 40.88
CA SER A 36 -53.92 -35.62 40.43
C SER A 36 -52.54 -35.38 39.79
N ILE A 37 -51.59 -36.28 40.04
CA ILE A 37 -50.24 -36.27 39.42
C ILE A 37 -50.34 -36.20 37.88
N ARG A 38 -51.41 -36.77 37.30
CA ARG A 38 -51.67 -36.78 35.86
C ARG A 38 -52.02 -35.41 35.28
N GLN A 39 -52.77 -34.58 36.01
CA GLN A 39 -53.10 -33.22 35.58
C GLN A 39 -51.91 -32.27 35.74
N ALA A 40 -51.11 -32.45 36.79
CA ALA A 40 -49.84 -31.73 36.94
C ALA A 40 -48.84 -32.06 35.81
N ALA A 41 -48.80 -33.32 35.36
CA ALA A 41 -47.99 -33.74 34.22
C ALA A 41 -48.44 -33.08 32.89
N LEU A 42 -49.75 -33.02 32.62
CA LEU A 42 -50.30 -32.38 31.42
C LEU A 42 -50.06 -30.86 31.38
N LEU A 43 -50.13 -30.20 32.55
CA LEU A 43 -49.73 -28.80 32.68
C LEU A 43 -48.24 -28.62 32.40
N GLY A 44 -47.39 -29.51 32.93
CA GLY A 44 -45.95 -29.54 32.66
C GLY A 44 -45.61 -29.68 31.17
N ASP A 45 -46.30 -30.57 30.45
CA ASP A 45 -46.12 -30.77 28.99
C ASP A 45 -46.43 -29.51 28.18
N SER A 46 -47.38 -28.68 28.64
CA SER A 46 -47.74 -27.42 27.97
C SER A 46 -46.62 -26.36 28.06
N PHE A 47 -45.78 -26.40 29.10
CA PHE A 47 -44.60 -25.54 29.18
C PHE A 47 -43.49 -25.94 28.20
N GLY A 48 -43.54 -27.16 27.63
CA GLY A 48 -42.60 -27.62 26.60
C GLY A 48 -42.61 -26.74 25.35
N ILE A 49 -43.77 -26.18 24.97
CA ILE A 49 -43.90 -25.25 23.84
C ILE A 49 -43.13 -23.95 24.11
N VAL A 50 -43.29 -23.39 25.32
CA VAL A 50 -42.58 -22.18 25.75
C VAL A 50 -41.08 -22.44 25.83
N ASN A 51 -40.66 -23.58 26.36
CA ASN A 51 -39.25 -23.95 26.48
C ASN A 51 -38.59 -24.16 25.10
N SER A 52 -39.32 -24.75 24.16
CA SER A 52 -38.87 -24.91 22.76
C SER A 52 -38.76 -23.56 22.05
N LEU A 53 -39.70 -22.65 22.28
CA LEU A 53 -39.64 -21.28 21.76
C LEU A 53 -38.42 -20.53 22.30
N PHE A 54 -38.17 -20.59 23.62
CA PHE A 54 -36.97 -19.99 24.23
C PHE A 54 -35.68 -20.61 23.68
N SER A 55 -35.64 -21.92 23.49
CA SER A 55 -34.48 -22.61 22.91
C SER A 55 -34.23 -22.16 21.46
N GLY A 56 -35.27 -22.04 20.65
CA GLY A 56 -35.17 -21.54 19.27
C GLY A 56 -34.74 -20.07 19.20
N LEU A 57 -35.27 -19.22 20.08
CA LEU A 57 -34.88 -17.80 20.19
C LEU A 57 -33.44 -17.65 20.68
N ALA A 58 -33.02 -18.45 21.66
CA ALA A 58 -31.63 -18.48 22.13
C ALA A 58 -30.68 -18.89 21.01
N PHE A 59 -31.03 -19.94 20.25
CA PHE A 59 -30.26 -20.38 19.08
C PHE A 59 -30.20 -19.31 17.99
N ALA A 60 -31.32 -18.64 17.69
CA ALA A 60 -31.34 -17.52 16.76
C ALA A 60 -30.45 -16.35 17.24
N GLY A 61 -30.46 -16.05 18.54
CA GLY A 61 -29.56 -15.07 19.15
C GLY A 61 -28.08 -15.42 18.98
N VAL A 62 -27.73 -16.70 19.13
CA VAL A 62 -26.36 -17.19 18.87
C VAL A 62 -25.98 -17.01 17.40
N ILE A 63 -26.86 -17.37 16.46
CA ILE A 63 -26.61 -17.18 15.02
C ILE A 63 -26.37 -15.70 14.69
N ILE A 64 -27.21 -14.80 15.21
CA ILE A 64 -27.07 -13.36 15.02
C ILE A 64 -25.73 -12.88 15.58
N THR A 65 -25.36 -13.35 16.77
CA THR A 65 -24.09 -12.99 17.41
C THR A 65 -22.89 -13.43 16.56
N ILE A 66 -22.91 -14.67 16.05
CA ILE A 66 -21.85 -15.18 15.16
C ILE A 66 -21.77 -14.35 13.87
N ALA A 67 -22.91 -13.96 13.31
CA ALA A 67 -22.94 -13.13 12.11
C ALA A 67 -22.31 -11.75 12.35
N LEU A 68 -22.64 -11.10 13.48
CA LEU A 68 -22.05 -9.82 13.90
C LEU A 68 -20.55 -9.95 14.16
N GLN A 69 -20.12 -10.97 14.90
CA GLN A 69 -18.70 -11.25 15.16
C GLN A 69 -17.92 -11.47 13.86
N ARG A 70 -18.50 -12.16 12.88
CA ARG A 70 -17.87 -12.36 11.58
C ARG A 70 -17.70 -11.05 10.82
N GLN A 71 -18.68 -10.14 10.89
CA GLN A 71 -18.57 -8.82 10.30
C GLN A 71 -17.45 -8.00 10.96
N GLU A 72 -17.42 -7.92 12.30
CA GLU A 72 -16.38 -7.20 13.05
C GLU A 72 -14.98 -7.75 12.75
N LEU A 73 -14.83 -9.08 12.65
CA LEU A 73 -13.57 -9.71 12.28
C LEU A 73 -13.12 -9.32 10.86
N ASN A 74 -14.03 -9.20 9.91
CA ASN A 74 -13.69 -8.78 8.55
C ASN A 74 -13.24 -7.31 8.52
N GLU A 75 -13.95 -6.43 9.22
CA GLU A 75 -13.58 -5.01 9.35
C GLU A 75 -12.22 -4.85 10.05
N SER A 76 -12.00 -5.58 11.15
CA SER A 76 -10.72 -5.61 11.87
C SER A 76 -9.57 -6.11 11.01
N ARG A 77 -9.77 -7.16 10.21
CA ARG A 77 -8.76 -7.67 9.26
C ARG A 77 -8.38 -6.63 8.21
N ALA A 78 -9.35 -5.88 7.69
CA ALA A 78 -9.09 -4.82 6.71
C ALA A 78 -8.24 -3.69 7.31
N VAL A 79 -8.61 -3.20 8.51
CA VAL A 79 -7.82 -2.19 9.24
C VAL A 79 -6.41 -2.69 9.53
N PHE A 80 -6.28 -3.94 9.98
CA PHE A 80 -4.99 -4.54 10.30
C PHE A 80 -4.09 -4.71 9.06
N LYS A 81 -4.65 -5.07 7.88
CA LYS A 81 -3.91 -5.11 6.62
C LYS A 81 -3.36 -3.72 6.27
N SER A 82 -4.20 -2.67 6.41
CA SER A 82 -3.79 -1.28 6.16
C SER A 82 -2.68 -0.82 7.10
N GLN A 83 -2.80 -1.10 8.40
CA GLN A 83 -1.77 -0.75 9.40
C GLN A 83 -0.45 -1.45 9.13
N LYS A 84 -0.48 -2.76 8.84
CA LYS A 84 0.73 -3.52 8.49
C LYS A 84 1.45 -2.96 7.28
N PHE A 85 0.69 -2.57 6.26
CA PHE A 85 1.24 -1.93 5.08
C PHE A 85 1.92 -0.61 5.45
N GLU A 86 1.22 0.25 6.20
CA GLU A 86 1.72 1.57 6.59
C GLU A 86 2.99 1.47 7.44
N ASP A 87 3.03 0.56 8.41
CA ASP A 87 4.20 0.27 9.23
C ASP A 87 5.39 -0.24 8.40
N ALA A 88 5.13 -1.13 7.45
CA ALA A 88 6.16 -1.65 6.55
C ALA A 88 6.70 -0.54 5.63
N PHE A 89 5.82 0.30 5.09
CA PHE A 89 6.19 1.43 4.24
C PHE A 89 7.09 2.42 4.98
N TYR A 90 6.70 2.89 6.16
CA TYR A 90 7.52 3.86 6.91
C TYR A 90 8.84 3.26 7.38
N ARG A 91 8.86 1.98 7.78
CA ARG A 91 10.11 1.30 8.14
C ARG A 91 11.07 1.19 6.96
N LEU A 92 10.57 0.86 5.77
CA LEU A 92 11.40 0.84 4.56
C LEU A 92 11.86 2.25 4.19
N LEU A 93 11.02 3.28 4.42
CA LEU A 93 11.39 4.68 4.18
C LEU A 93 12.52 5.14 5.13
N ASP A 94 12.51 4.68 6.38
CA ASP A 94 13.59 4.94 7.33
C ASP A 94 14.88 4.21 6.90
N PHE A 95 14.80 2.92 6.56
CA PHE A 95 15.95 2.18 6.01
C PHE A 95 16.49 2.80 4.72
N TYR A 96 15.62 3.36 3.88
CA TYR A 96 16.02 4.08 2.67
C TYR A 96 16.88 5.30 3.02
N LYS A 97 16.45 6.10 3.99
CA LYS A 97 17.19 7.29 4.48
C LYS A 97 18.51 6.89 5.14
N GLU A 98 18.51 5.86 5.96
CA GLU A 98 19.72 5.32 6.59
C GLU A 98 20.72 4.82 5.53
N ASN A 99 20.26 3.99 4.60
CA ASN A 99 21.09 3.45 3.52
C ASN A 99 21.64 4.54 2.61
N LEU A 100 20.89 5.62 2.37
CA LEU A 100 21.41 6.81 1.69
C LEU A 100 22.53 7.44 2.51
N ASN A 101 22.30 7.74 3.78
CA ASN A 101 23.28 8.42 4.65
C ASN A 101 24.56 7.60 4.88
N ASP A 102 24.47 6.27 4.82
CA ASP A 102 25.57 5.33 4.97
C ASP A 102 26.48 5.23 3.73
N ILE A 103 26.04 5.77 2.58
CA ILE A 103 26.91 5.84 1.40
C ILE A 103 28.10 6.73 1.76
N THR A 104 29.31 6.19 1.61
CA THR A 104 30.56 6.86 1.98
C THR A 104 31.54 6.78 0.82
N ASP A 105 32.27 7.85 0.59
CA ASP A 105 33.38 7.89 -0.37
C ASP A 105 34.62 8.50 0.31
N TYR A 106 35.62 7.63 0.52
CA TYR A 106 36.90 7.96 1.14
C TYR A 106 37.89 8.34 0.03
N ASN A 107 37.75 9.53 -0.55
CA ASN A 107 38.68 10.06 -1.55
C ASN A 107 40.04 10.46 -0.94
N GLY A 108 40.56 9.70 0.03
CA GLY A 108 41.80 10.01 0.75
C GLY A 108 41.71 11.16 1.77
N ASP A 109 40.53 11.77 1.93
CA ASP A 109 40.29 12.90 2.83
C ASP A 109 40.01 12.47 4.29
N VAL A 110 40.38 13.35 5.23
CA VAL A 110 40.14 13.18 6.67
C VAL A 110 38.63 13.19 7.00
N SER A 111 37.81 13.81 6.16
CA SER A 111 36.34 13.81 6.28
C SER A 111 35.72 13.26 5.00
N PRO A 112 35.31 11.98 4.96
CA PRO A 112 34.74 11.38 3.76
C PRO A 112 33.42 12.04 3.39
N LEU A 113 33.14 12.11 2.08
CA LEU A 113 31.81 12.50 1.60
C LEU A 113 30.80 11.43 2.04
N LYS A 114 29.59 11.88 2.39
CA LYS A 114 28.49 11.01 2.81
C LYS A 114 27.19 11.29 2.07
N GLY A 115 26.38 10.24 1.91
CA GLY A 115 25.06 10.25 1.30
C GLY A 115 24.97 11.05 0.03
N ILE A 116 24.12 12.08 0.03
CA ILE A 116 23.88 12.95 -1.13
C ILE A 116 25.17 13.56 -1.67
N GLY A 117 26.14 13.88 -0.81
CA GLY A 117 27.44 14.41 -1.22
C GLY A 117 28.21 13.46 -2.14
N VAL A 118 28.13 12.15 -1.87
CA VAL A 118 28.73 11.11 -2.72
C VAL A 118 28.02 11.06 -4.07
N LEU A 119 26.69 11.01 -4.08
CA LEU A 119 25.90 10.96 -5.32
C LEU A 119 26.16 12.20 -6.20
N SER A 120 26.20 13.38 -5.59
CA SER A 120 26.53 14.65 -6.26
C SER A 120 27.94 14.62 -6.87
N SER A 121 28.93 14.11 -6.13
CA SER A 121 30.31 13.96 -6.62
C SER A 121 30.38 13.01 -7.83
N GLN A 122 29.68 11.88 -7.78
CA GLN A 122 29.61 10.93 -8.90
C GLN A 122 29.00 11.55 -10.15
N ILE A 123 27.88 12.27 -10.01
CA ILE A 123 27.23 12.99 -11.13
C ILE A 123 28.18 14.05 -11.73
N LYS A 124 28.96 14.73 -10.89
CA LYS A 124 29.96 15.71 -11.33
C LYS A 124 31.05 15.07 -12.20
N LYS A 125 31.50 13.85 -11.86
CA LYS A 125 32.50 13.09 -12.65
C LYS A 125 32.01 12.74 -14.05
N VAL A 126 30.70 12.50 -14.24
CA VAL A 126 30.09 12.17 -15.56
C VAL A 126 29.72 13.40 -16.38
N SER A 127 29.63 14.57 -15.75
CA SER A 127 29.18 15.81 -16.40
C SER A 127 29.90 16.16 -17.73
N PRO A 128 31.22 15.94 -17.90
CA PRO A 128 31.88 16.14 -19.19
C PRO A 128 31.32 15.24 -20.30
N ALA A 129 31.13 13.95 -20.04
CA ALA A 129 30.57 13.00 -21.01
C ALA A 129 29.13 13.35 -21.38
N ILE A 130 28.32 13.76 -20.40
CA ILE A 130 26.97 14.27 -20.63
C ILE A 130 26.97 15.49 -21.55
N ARG A 131 27.87 16.46 -21.31
CA ARG A 131 27.98 17.66 -22.17
C ARG A 131 28.38 17.31 -23.59
N GLN A 132 29.35 16.40 -23.76
CA GLN A 132 29.79 15.93 -25.07
C GLN A 132 28.64 15.26 -25.82
N TYR A 133 27.95 14.30 -25.17
CA TYR A 133 26.78 13.64 -25.77
C TYR A 133 25.70 14.66 -26.11
N SER A 134 25.38 15.59 -25.22
CA SER A 134 24.31 16.56 -25.43
C SER A 134 24.62 17.55 -26.56
N GLY A 135 25.88 17.97 -26.72
CA GLY A 135 26.29 19.02 -27.66
C GLY A 135 26.57 18.55 -29.10
N ALA A 136 26.86 17.26 -29.31
CA ALA A 136 27.23 16.72 -30.62
C ALA A 136 26.12 15.79 -31.14
N TYR A 137 25.05 16.36 -31.72
CA TYR A 137 24.04 15.54 -32.40
C TYR A 137 24.55 15.18 -33.79
N SER A 138 24.70 13.89 -34.07
CA SER A 138 25.10 13.39 -35.38
C SER A 138 23.89 12.81 -36.10
N LEU A 139 23.70 13.19 -37.37
CA LEU A 139 22.74 12.50 -38.25
C LEU A 139 23.26 11.13 -38.70
N ASP A 140 24.56 10.88 -38.52
CA ASP A 140 25.17 9.58 -38.77
C ASP A 140 24.87 8.64 -37.60
N TYR A 141 24.15 7.55 -37.91
CA TYR A 141 23.72 6.54 -36.96
C TYR A 141 24.90 5.84 -36.26
N GLU A 142 25.97 5.51 -36.98
CA GLU A 142 27.12 4.80 -36.39
C GLU A 142 27.86 5.70 -35.39
N VAL A 143 28.04 6.97 -35.76
CA VAL A 143 28.66 7.97 -34.88
C VAL A 143 27.80 8.21 -33.64
N GLU A 144 26.48 8.28 -33.79
CA GLU A 144 25.55 8.42 -32.66
C GLU A 144 25.60 7.21 -31.72
N GLU A 145 25.65 6.00 -32.27
CA GLU A 145 25.77 4.77 -31.48
C GLU A 145 27.08 4.74 -30.68
N ILE A 146 28.20 5.11 -31.29
CA ILE A 146 29.50 5.22 -30.60
C ILE A 146 29.42 6.24 -29.46
N ASN A 147 28.83 7.42 -29.70
CA ASN A 147 28.66 8.44 -28.67
C ASN A 147 27.80 7.94 -27.49
N THR A 148 26.72 7.20 -27.78
CA THR A 148 25.88 6.56 -26.75
C THR A 148 26.68 5.53 -25.94
N GLN A 149 27.47 4.67 -26.59
CA GLN A 149 28.29 3.67 -25.91
C GLN A 149 29.35 4.32 -25.01
N LEU A 150 30.02 5.37 -25.48
CA LEU A 150 30.98 6.14 -24.68
C LEU A 150 30.33 6.78 -23.46
N LEU A 151 29.13 7.36 -23.62
CA LEU A 151 28.35 7.89 -22.51
C LEU A 151 28.04 6.80 -21.48
N PHE A 152 27.58 5.63 -21.92
CA PHE A 152 27.24 4.53 -21.01
C PHE A 152 28.46 3.97 -20.30
N ALA A 153 29.61 3.90 -20.96
CA ALA A 153 30.87 3.51 -20.34
C ALA A 153 31.25 4.49 -19.22
N GLU A 154 31.16 5.80 -19.46
CA GLU A 154 31.48 6.82 -18.44
C GLU A 154 30.45 6.85 -17.30
N ILE A 155 29.16 6.64 -17.56
CA ILE A 155 28.15 6.49 -16.51
C ILE A 155 28.47 5.26 -15.65
N ASN A 156 28.68 4.09 -16.26
CA ASN A 156 28.95 2.85 -15.52
C ASN A 156 30.25 2.92 -14.69
N LYS A 157 31.26 3.63 -15.20
CA LYS A 157 32.54 3.82 -14.51
C LYS A 157 32.42 4.72 -13.29
N ASN A 158 31.67 5.82 -13.37
CA ASN A 158 31.67 6.86 -12.34
C ASN A 158 30.43 6.86 -11.43
N ILE A 159 29.28 6.36 -11.90
CA ILE A 159 28.05 6.20 -11.09
C ILE A 159 28.02 4.79 -10.50
N ILE A 160 28.64 4.64 -9.34
CA ILE A 160 28.78 3.35 -8.66
C ILE A 160 27.41 2.85 -8.20
N HIS A 161 27.13 1.57 -8.43
CA HIS A 161 25.89 0.93 -8.00
C HIS A 161 25.81 0.78 -6.47
N GLN A 162 24.90 1.53 -5.85
CA GLN A 162 24.62 1.49 -4.42
C GLN A 162 23.53 0.47 -4.09
N SER A 163 23.90 -0.81 -4.01
CA SER A 163 22.95 -1.93 -3.92
C SER A 163 21.95 -1.84 -2.77
N ARG A 164 22.39 -1.43 -1.57
CA ARG A 164 21.50 -1.31 -0.40
C ARG A 164 20.47 -0.20 -0.60
N TYR A 165 20.93 0.98 -1.02
CA TYR A 165 20.08 2.14 -1.29
C TYR A 165 19.06 1.87 -2.40
N LEU A 166 19.51 1.38 -3.56
CA LEU A 166 18.62 1.06 -4.68
C LEU A 166 17.67 -0.10 -4.34
N GLY A 167 18.16 -1.13 -3.66
CA GLY A 167 17.33 -2.26 -3.24
C GLY A 167 16.23 -1.86 -2.26
N THR A 168 16.49 -0.93 -1.33
CA THR A 168 15.42 -0.42 -0.45
C THR A 168 14.41 0.42 -1.24
N LEU A 169 14.86 1.24 -2.20
CA LEU A 169 13.95 1.98 -3.08
C LEU A 169 13.05 1.02 -3.90
N GLU A 170 13.64 -0.01 -4.50
CA GLU A 170 12.91 -1.05 -5.22
C GLU A 170 11.88 -1.73 -4.31
N ASN A 171 12.25 -2.08 -3.07
CA ASN A 171 11.34 -2.72 -2.12
C ASN A 171 10.16 -1.80 -1.74
N ILE A 172 10.39 -0.49 -1.55
CA ILE A 172 9.29 0.46 -1.30
C ILE A 172 8.36 0.52 -2.51
N LEU A 173 8.92 0.65 -3.71
CA LEU A 173 8.12 0.70 -4.94
C LEU A 173 7.34 -0.59 -5.16
N TYR A 174 7.98 -1.74 -4.96
CA TYR A 174 7.33 -3.04 -5.05
C TYR A 174 6.18 -3.15 -4.05
N LEU A 175 6.37 -2.72 -2.81
CA LEU A 175 5.33 -2.70 -1.78
C LEU A 175 4.15 -1.84 -2.24
N ILE A 176 4.38 -0.61 -2.70
CA ILE A 176 3.32 0.30 -3.16
C ILE A 176 2.59 -0.25 -4.39
N VAL A 177 3.31 -0.73 -5.40
CA VAL A 177 2.74 -1.16 -6.68
C VAL A 177 1.93 -2.46 -6.52
N ASN A 178 2.42 -3.40 -5.72
CA ASN A 178 1.85 -4.75 -5.65
C ASN A 178 0.88 -4.98 -4.47
N GLU A 179 1.06 -4.32 -3.32
CA GLU A 179 0.20 -4.58 -2.14
C GLU A 179 -1.04 -3.66 -2.08
N LEU A 180 -1.00 -2.51 -2.76
CA LEU A 180 -2.14 -1.59 -2.81
C LEU A 180 -3.00 -1.82 -4.04
N GLU A 181 -4.26 -2.17 -3.80
CA GLU A 181 -5.28 -2.41 -4.83
C GLU A 181 -5.81 -1.09 -5.41
N ASN A 182 -5.91 -0.04 -4.58
CA ASN A 182 -6.51 1.24 -4.93
C ASN A 182 -5.50 2.23 -5.54
N ASN A 183 -5.83 2.78 -6.71
CA ASN A 183 -5.03 3.81 -7.38
C ASN A 183 -4.85 5.09 -6.55
N ARG A 184 -5.84 5.49 -5.75
CA ARG A 184 -5.74 6.68 -4.90
C ARG A 184 -4.65 6.50 -3.83
N ASP A 185 -4.63 5.33 -3.20
CA ASP A 185 -3.67 5.03 -2.14
C ASP A 185 -2.26 4.88 -2.74
N ARG A 186 -2.14 4.18 -3.87
CA ARG A 186 -0.88 4.12 -4.63
C ARG A 186 -0.33 5.51 -4.92
N HIS A 187 -1.14 6.39 -5.49
CA HIS A 187 -0.74 7.76 -5.79
C HIS A 187 -0.31 8.53 -4.53
N PHE A 188 -1.04 8.37 -3.42
CA PHE A 188 -0.71 9.01 -2.15
C PHE A 188 0.68 8.60 -1.63
N TYR A 189 0.97 7.29 -1.53
CA TYR A 189 2.26 6.81 -1.04
C TYR A 189 3.41 7.09 -2.01
N LEU A 190 3.18 7.00 -3.32
CA LEU A 190 4.17 7.43 -4.33
C LEU A 190 4.49 8.92 -4.20
N LYS A 191 3.49 9.76 -3.95
CA LYS A 191 3.69 11.19 -3.71
C LYS A 191 4.54 11.43 -2.46
N ILE A 192 4.28 10.71 -1.36
CA ILE A 192 5.13 10.78 -0.17
C ILE A 192 6.57 10.40 -0.53
N LEU A 193 6.80 9.25 -1.15
CA LEU A 193 8.15 8.80 -1.53
C LEU A 193 8.86 9.81 -2.45
N SER A 194 8.19 10.26 -3.52
CA SER A 194 8.75 11.22 -4.48
C SER A 194 9.15 12.54 -3.83
N SER A 195 8.44 12.98 -2.79
CA SER A 195 8.76 14.21 -2.03
C SER A 195 10.04 14.09 -1.20
N GLN A 196 10.44 12.87 -0.84
CA GLN A 196 11.66 12.63 -0.08
C GLN A 196 12.90 12.59 -0.98
N LEU A 197 12.74 12.42 -2.29
CA LEU A 197 13.85 12.39 -3.23
C LEU A 197 14.42 13.79 -3.46
N THR A 198 15.73 13.92 -3.30
CA THR A 198 16.47 15.10 -3.76
C THR A 198 16.74 15.03 -5.26
N ILE A 199 17.06 16.19 -5.86
CA ILE A 199 17.45 16.28 -7.28
C ILE A 199 18.65 15.37 -7.60
N HIS A 200 19.59 15.23 -6.66
CA HIS A 200 20.76 14.37 -6.84
C HIS A 200 20.39 12.88 -6.88
N GLU A 201 19.44 12.46 -6.04
CA GLU A 201 18.92 11.10 -6.05
C GLU A 201 18.15 10.80 -7.33
N VAL A 202 17.29 11.73 -7.78
CA VAL A 202 16.56 11.61 -9.06
C VAL A 202 17.53 11.44 -10.23
N ARG A 203 18.56 12.28 -10.32
CA ARG A 203 19.62 12.16 -11.33
C ARG A 203 20.37 10.84 -11.24
N TYR A 204 20.74 10.43 -10.03
CA TYR A 204 21.46 9.18 -9.80
C TYR A 204 20.63 7.97 -10.26
N VAL A 205 19.36 7.88 -9.82
CA VAL A 205 18.43 6.80 -10.22
C VAL A 205 18.21 6.82 -11.73
N PHE A 206 18.01 8.00 -12.33
CA PHE A 206 17.87 8.14 -13.78
C PHE A 206 19.08 7.58 -14.53
N TYR A 207 20.30 7.98 -14.19
CA TYR A 207 21.50 7.49 -14.88
C TYR A 207 21.72 5.99 -14.66
N ARG A 208 21.40 5.47 -13.48
CA ARG A 208 21.44 4.03 -13.21
C ARG A 208 20.44 3.27 -14.08
N CYS A 209 19.22 3.80 -14.25
CA CYS A 209 18.21 3.20 -15.11
C CYS A 209 18.60 3.28 -16.58
N LEU A 210 19.11 4.42 -17.04
CA LEU A 210 19.51 4.68 -18.43
C LEU A 210 20.50 3.64 -18.99
N VAL A 211 21.45 3.19 -18.16
CA VAL A 211 22.46 2.17 -18.52
C VAL A 211 22.05 0.74 -18.15
N SER A 212 20.90 0.55 -17.53
CA SER A 212 20.38 -0.76 -17.15
C SER A 212 19.49 -1.34 -18.24
N LYS A 213 19.27 -2.66 -18.18
CA LYS A 213 18.33 -3.34 -19.09
C LYS A 213 16.90 -2.95 -18.75
N THR A 214 16.05 -2.79 -19.76
CA THR A 214 14.61 -2.53 -19.63
C THR A 214 13.91 -3.58 -18.77
N GLU A 215 14.39 -4.82 -18.79
CA GLU A 215 13.81 -5.93 -18.02
C GLU A 215 14.16 -5.90 -16.52
N SER A 216 15.10 -5.05 -16.10
CA SER A 216 15.53 -4.99 -14.70
C SER A 216 14.42 -4.50 -13.79
N SER A 217 14.40 -5.03 -12.56
CA SER A 217 13.39 -4.68 -11.55
C SER A 217 13.31 -3.18 -11.32
N LEU A 218 14.46 -2.52 -11.13
CA LEU A 218 14.56 -1.07 -10.96
C LEU A 218 13.87 -0.31 -12.09
N VAL A 219 14.21 -0.62 -13.34
CA VAL A 219 13.66 0.10 -14.50
C VAL A 219 12.15 -0.08 -14.59
N LYS A 220 11.65 -1.32 -14.44
CA LYS A 220 10.21 -1.61 -14.43
C LYS A 220 9.49 -0.82 -13.34
N LEU A 221 9.96 -0.92 -12.09
CA LEU A 221 9.33 -0.25 -10.95
C LEU A 221 9.36 1.27 -11.08
N ILE A 222 10.47 1.85 -11.56
CA ILE A 222 10.57 3.31 -11.77
C ILE A 222 9.59 3.78 -12.85
N ASN A 223 9.46 3.02 -13.95
CA ASN A 223 8.55 3.36 -15.05
C ASN A 223 7.09 3.16 -14.65
N ASP A 224 6.73 2.02 -14.06
CA ASP A 224 5.36 1.70 -13.66
C ASP A 224 4.84 2.66 -12.58
N SER A 225 5.71 3.05 -11.65
CA SER A 225 5.36 4.00 -10.59
C SER A 225 5.40 5.45 -11.02
N LYS A 226 6.01 5.76 -12.17
CA LYS A 226 6.27 7.14 -12.63
C LYS A 226 6.98 7.98 -11.55
N LEU A 227 7.76 7.35 -10.66
CA LEU A 227 8.29 7.98 -9.44
C LEU A 227 9.07 9.27 -9.73
N ILE A 228 9.90 9.24 -10.78
CA ILE A 228 10.78 10.35 -11.14
C ILE A 228 10.14 11.33 -12.12
N GLU A 229 9.03 10.99 -12.77
CA GLU A 229 8.41 11.80 -13.84
C GLU A 229 8.10 13.22 -13.37
N SER A 230 7.52 13.36 -12.17
CA SER A 230 7.18 14.67 -11.57
C SER A 230 8.39 15.51 -11.16
N ARG A 231 9.59 14.93 -11.08
CA ARG A 231 10.81 15.59 -10.58
C ARG A 231 11.89 15.72 -11.64
N VAL A 232 11.76 15.05 -12.77
CA VAL A 232 12.76 15.06 -13.86
C VAL A 232 12.93 16.47 -14.45
N SER A 233 11.83 17.22 -14.60
CA SER A 233 11.85 18.63 -15.02
C SER A 233 12.69 19.51 -14.08
N GLU A 234 12.47 19.40 -12.77
CA GLU A 234 13.21 20.12 -11.74
C GLU A 234 14.67 19.65 -11.62
N SER A 235 14.92 18.41 -12.04
CA SER A 235 16.23 17.81 -11.88
C SER A 235 17.26 18.36 -12.86
N GLY A 236 16.90 19.09 -13.91
CA GLY A 236 17.86 19.63 -14.89
C GLY A 236 18.64 18.55 -15.65
N ILE A 237 18.06 17.37 -15.84
CA ILE A 237 18.54 16.36 -16.78
C ILE A 237 18.36 16.91 -18.20
N ASN A 238 19.34 16.67 -19.08
CA ASN A 238 19.27 17.14 -20.46
C ASN A 238 18.14 16.41 -21.23
N GLY A 239 17.34 17.15 -22.01
CA GLY A 239 16.24 16.59 -22.81
C GLY A 239 16.66 15.44 -23.73
N ARG A 240 17.86 15.52 -24.35
CA ARG A 240 18.37 14.45 -25.21
C ARG A 240 18.64 13.15 -24.45
N LEU A 241 19.01 13.24 -23.17
CA LEU A 241 19.16 12.05 -22.33
C LEU A 241 17.80 11.45 -21.99
N ILE A 242 16.77 12.28 -21.80
CA ILE A 242 15.38 11.82 -21.60
C ILE A 242 14.88 11.14 -22.89
N ASP A 243 15.16 11.70 -24.06
CA ASP A 243 14.83 11.07 -25.34
C ASP A 243 15.55 9.73 -25.52
N LEU A 244 16.83 9.66 -25.15
CA LEU A 244 17.60 8.41 -25.16
C LEU A 244 17.01 7.38 -24.18
N TYR A 245 16.61 7.82 -22.99
CA TYR A 245 15.94 6.97 -22.00
C TYR A 245 14.64 6.37 -22.57
N ASN A 246 13.80 7.23 -23.14
CA ASN A 246 12.54 6.86 -23.76
C ASN A 246 12.74 5.88 -24.93
N LYS A 247 13.74 6.13 -25.77
CA LYS A 247 14.13 5.22 -26.85
C LYS A 247 14.59 3.86 -26.33
N ASN A 248 15.38 3.83 -25.26
CA ASN A 248 15.93 2.60 -24.69
C ASN A 248 14.86 1.73 -24.01
N HIS A 249 13.90 2.35 -23.34
CA HIS A 249 12.93 1.64 -22.50
C HIS A 249 11.52 1.57 -23.10
N GLY A 250 11.26 2.26 -24.21
CA GLY A 250 9.93 2.32 -24.81
C GLY A 250 8.92 3.08 -23.94
N THR A 251 9.37 4.15 -23.28
CA THR A 251 8.59 4.93 -22.32
C THR A 251 8.35 6.36 -22.80
N GLU A 252 7.42 7.05 -22.13
CA GLU A 252 7.13 8.47 -22.34
C GLU A 252 7.44 9.26 -21.07
N LEU A 253 8.71 9.36 -20.71
CA LEU A 253 9.16 10.26 -19.66
C LEU A 253 9.11 11.68 -20.20
N HIS A 254 8.14 12.48 -19.75
CA HIS A 254 7.93 13.83 -20.25
C HIS A 254 8.86 14.85 -19.58
N PHE A 255 9.42 15.75 -20.39
CA PHE A 255 10.07 16.96 -19.90
C PHE A 255 9.01 18.07 -19.80
N TYR A 256 8.52 18.34 -18.60
CA TYR A 256 7.70 19.53 -18.36
C TYR A 256 8.62 20.75 -18.24
N MET A 257 8.56 21.68 -19.20
CA MET A 257 9.17 22.99 -18.99
C MET A 257 8.37 23.72 -17.91
N PRO A 258 9.00 24.45 -16.97
CA PRO A 258 8.26 25.30 -16.06
C PRO A 258 7.57 26.40 -16.89
N GLY A 259 6.26 26.27 -17.13
CA GLY A 259 5.49 27.20 -17.95
C GLY A 259 4.35 26.62 -18.79
N ASP A 260 4.23 25.28 -18.89
CA ASP A 260 3.06 24.59 -19.46
C ASP A 260 1.98 24.29 -18.40
#